data_AF-A0A843CC61-F1
#
_entry.id   AF-A0A843CC61-F1
#
_cell.length_a   1.000
_cell.length_b   1.000
_cell.length_c   1.000
_cell.angle_alpha   90.00
_cell.angle_beta   90.00
_cell.angle_gamma   90.00
#
_symmetry.space_group_name_H-M   'P 1'
#
loop_
_entity.id
_entity.type
_entity.pdbx_description
1 polymer ?
#
loop_
_entity_poly.entity_id
_entity_poly.type
_entity_poly.pdbx_seq_one_letter_code
_entity_poly.pdbx_strand_id
1 'polypeptide(L)'
;MKSVIIGASVIAALFVLFPSNASALIQTPEEITTITPINEKISLEKTVTSMDIPKDVSLSWGAVKGEASDYAERYPVIIQFYKGDEPVHIAQVKVKGDGSYEYKFRIRNVDQTTDKIVDIFEGKYTVKIFRVIHNTSDRI
;
A
#
# COMPACT_ATOMS: atom_id res chain seq x y z
N MET A 1 -3.11 9.08 26.95
CA MET A 1 -2.53 8.89 25.61
C MET A 1 -3.20 9.89 24.69
N LYS A 2 -2.43 10.77 24.03
CA LYS A 2 -2.97 11.80 23.13
C LYS A 2 -2.56 11.43 21.70
N SER A 3 -3.50 10.95 20.91
CA SER A 3 -3.33 10.75 19.46
C SER A 3 -3.35 12.10 18.76
N VAL A 4 -2.29 12.43 18.02
CA VAL A 4 -2.22 13.64 17.19
C VAL A 4 -2.59 13.24 15.76
N ILE A 5 -3.62 13.87 15.22
CA ILE A 5 -4.01 13.75 13.81
C ILE A 5 -3.28 14.87 13.07
N ILE A 6 -2.25 14.53 12.30
CA ILE A 6 -1.56 15.49 11.42
C ILE A 6 -2.13 15.29 10.02
N GLY A 7 -2.80 16.32 9.50
CA GLY A 7 -3.30 16.34 8.14
C GLY A 7 -2.18 16.52 7.11
N ALA A 8 -2.31 15.77 6.02
CA ALA A 8 -1.68 15.89 4.71
C ALA A 8 -0.16 15.57 4.59
N SER A 9 0.12 14.29 4.28
CA SER A 9 1.15 13.95 3.30
C SER A 9 0.44 13.38 2.08
N VAL A 10 0.45 14.12 0.96
CA VAL A 10 -0.17 13.68 -0.28
C VAL A 10 0.72 12.60 -0.90
N ILE A 11 0.44 11.33 -0.58
CA ILE A 11 0.92 10.22 -1.42
C ILE A 11 0.04 10.24 -2.65
N ALA A 12 0.53 10.86 -3.72
CA ALA A 12 -0.09 10.69 -5.02
C ALA A 12 0.09 9.22 -5.42
N ALA A 13 -0.95 8.41 -5.31
CA ALA A 13 -1.01 7.12 -5.99
C ALA A 13 -1.09 7.40 -7.50
N LEU A 14 0.05 7.65 -8.14
CA LEU A 14 0.13 7.92 -9.57
C LEU A 14 0.00 6.59 -10.32
N PHE A 15 -1.23 6.22 -10.66
CA PHE A 15 -1.50 5.19 -11.66
C PHE A 15 -1.25 5.81 -13.04
N VAL A 16 -0.10 5.51 -13.64
CA VAL A 16 0.18 5.92 -15.03
C VAL A 16 -0.75 5.14 -15.96
N LEU A 17 -1.79 5.84 -16.43
CA LEU A 17 -2.72 5.40 -17.46
C LEU A 17 -2.00 5.42 -18.82
N PHE A 18 -1.92 4.28 -19.50
CA PHE A 18 -1.73 4.28 -20.95
C PHE A 18 -3.12 4.41 -21.62
N PRO A 19 -3.28 5.30 -22.61
CA PRO A 19 -4.59 5.85 -22.97
C PRO A 19 -5.38 4.93 -23.89
N SER A 20 -6.64 4.67 -23.54
CA SER A 20 -7.76 4.75 -24.49
C SER A 20 -9.08 4.91 -23.73
N ASN A 21 -9.49 6.17 -23.59
CA ASN A 21 -10.88 6.66 -23.54
C ASN A 21 -11.87 5.95 -22.60
N ALA A 22 -11.82 6.28 -21.30
CA ALA A 22 -13.01 6.46 -20.45
C ALA A 22 -12.54 7.05 -19.11
N SER A 23 -12.89 8.30 -18.84
CA SER A 23 -12.66 8.92 -17.53
C SER A 23 -13.64 8.33 -16.52
N ALA A 24 -13.20 7.35 -15.74
CA ALA A 24 -13.87 6.95 -14.51
C ALA A 24 -13.35 7.81 -13.36
N LEU A 25 -14.23 8.63 -12.78
CA LEU A 25 -13.96 9.29 -11.49
C LEU A 25 -14.02 8.21 -10.40
N ILE A 26 -12.87 7.72 -9.98
CA ILE A 26 -12.76 6.79 -8.84
C ILE A 26 -12.82 7.63 -7.56
N GLN A 27 -13.88 7.46 -6.77
CA GLN A 27 -13.96 7.99 -5.40
C GLN A 27 -12.78 7.41 -4.61
N THR A 28 -11.85 8.26 -4.21
CA THR A 28 -10.73 7.89 -3.36
C THR A 28 -11.28 7.69 -1.95
N PRO A 29 -11.28 6.47 -1.39
CA PRO A 29 -11.54 6.32 0.04
C PRO A 29 -10.47 7.08 0.80
N GLU A 30 -10.88 7.85 1.81
CA GLU A 30 -9.99 8.68 2.63
C GLU A 30 -8.84 7.83 3.17
N GLU A 31 -7.61 8.16 2.77
CA GLU A 31 -6.41 7.53 3.29
C GLU A 31 -6.23 7.96 4.75
N ILE A 32 -6.21 6.99 5.67
CA ILE A 32 -6.02 7.27 7.10
C ILE A 32 -4.61 6.88 7.50
N THR A 33 -3.80 7.89 7.83
CA THR A 33 -2.44 7.69 8.34
C THR A 33 -2.38 7.95 9.84
N THR A 34 -1.80 7.02 10.59
CA THR A 34 -1.60 7.13 12.03
C THR A 34 -0.12 6.95 12.36
N ILE A 35 0.44 7.87 13.14
CA ILE A 35 1.83 7.80 13.60
C ILE A 35 1.84 7.42 15.09
N THR A 36 2.57 6.34 15.42
CA THR A 36 2.76 5.87 16.79
C THR A 36 4.24 5.88 17.14
N PRO A 37 4.70 6.70 18.10
CA PRO A 37 6.09 6.70 18.53
C PRO A 37 6.54 5.32 19.00
N ILE A 38 7.71 4.87 18.53
CA ILE A 38 8.37 3.67 19.06
C ILE A 38 9.34 4.09 20.17
N ASN A 39 10.12 5.14 19.91
CA ASN A 39 11.05 5.76 20.85
C ASN A 39 11.32 7.22 20.45
N GLU A 40 12.35 7.84 21.04
CA GLU A 40 12.73 9.24 20.79
C GLU A 40 13.17 9.52 19.35
N LYS A 41 13.63 8.52 18.60
CA LYS A 41 14.21 8.68 17.24
C LYS A 41 13.28 8.24 16.11
N ILE A 42 12.41 7.27 16.35
CA ILE A 42 11.58 6.66 15.31
C ILE A 42 10.12 6.44 15.71
N SER A 43 9.25 6.46 14.71
CA SER A 43 7.83 6.18 14.82
C SER A 43 7.38 5.12 13.82
N LEU A 44 6.32 4.38 14.17
CA LEU A 44 5.58 3.53 13.25
C LEU A 44 4.48 4.36 12.59
N GLU A 45 4.57 4.54 11.28
CA GLU A 45 3.49 5.07 10.48
C GLU A 45 2.66 3.92 9.92
N LYS A 46 1.35 3.99 10.12
CA LYS A 46 0.36 3.06 9.56
C LYS A 46 -0.56 3.82 8.64
N THR A 47 -0.56 3.46 7.36
CA THR A 47 -1.51 3.95 6.36
C THR A 47 -2.56 2.89 6.10
N VAL A 48 -3.84 3.27 6.15
CA VAL A 48 -4.97 2.43 5.79
C VAL A 48 -5.61 3.00 4.53
N THR A 49 -5.69 2.19 3.48
CA THR A 49 -6.29 2.54 2.20
C THR A 49 -7.15 1.38 1.67
N SER A 50 -7.86 1.58 0.57
CA SER A 50 -8.64 0.52 -0.08
C SER A 50 -8.09 0.18 -1.46
N MET A 51 -8.21 -1.08 -1.83
CA MET A 51 -7.89 -1.60 -3.16
C MET A 51 -9.15 -2.24 -3.73
N ASP A 52 -9.57 -1.86 -4.93
CA ASP A 52 -10.73 -2.43 -5.63
C ASP A 52 -10.25 -3.10 -6.92
N ILE A 53 -10.45 -4.42 -7.02
CA ILE A 53 -10.05 -5.23 -8.17
C ILE A 53 -11.33 -5.67 -8.88
N PRO A 54 -11.62 -5.17 -10.09
CA PRO A 54 -12.82 -5.54 -10.81
C PRO A 54 -12.86 -7.05 -11.15
N LYS A 55 -14.05 -7.59 -11.41
CA LYS A 55 -14.22 -9.01 -11.78
C LYS A 55 -13.62 -9.37 -13.15
N ASP A 56 -13.65 -8.43 -14.09
CA ASP A 56 -13.24 -8.65 -15.48
C ASP A 56 -11.87 -8.03 -15.78
N VAL A 57 -10.85 -8.43 -15.01
CA VAL A 57 -9.53 -7.80 -15.03
C VAL A 57 -8.59 -8.47 -16.02
N SER A 58 -8.23 -7.80 -17.13
CA SER A 58 -7.12 -8.28 -17.99
C SER A 58 -5.75 -8.25 -17.31
N LEU A 59 -5.63 -7.57 -16.16
CA LEU A 59 -4.37 -7.39 -15.43
C LEU A 59 -3.95 -8.66 -14.70
N SER A 60 -2.77 -9.16 -15.05
CA SER A 60 -2.15 -10.28 -14.35
C SER A 60 -1.50 -9.89 -13.02
N TRP A 61 -1.26 -8.59 -12.80
CA TRP A 61 -0.44 -8.06 -11.71
C TRP A 61 -1.03 -6.79 -11.13
N GLY A 62 -0.85 -6.62 -9.82
CA GLY A 62 -1.07 -5.38 -9.09
C GLY A 62 0.21 -4.92 -8.40
N ALA A 63 0.22 -3.66 -7.95
CA ALA A 63 1.33 -3.13 -7.18
C ALA A 63 0.88 -2.17 -6.08
N VAL A 64 1.59 -2.19 -4.95
CA VAL A 64 1.54 -1.17 -3.89
C VAL A 64 2.85 -0.41 -3.91
N LYS A 65 2.78 0.92 -4.01
CA LYS A 65 3.95 1.79 -4.12
C LYS A 65 3.91 2.89 -3.07
N GLY A 66 5.08 3.27 -2.58
CA GLY A 66 5.25 4.49 -1.81
C GLY A 66 6.37 5.33 -2.40
N GLU A 67 6.13 6.64 -2.43
CA GLU A 67 7.08 7.64 -2.90
C GLU A 67 8.30 7.76 -1.97
N ALA A 68 9.34 8.42 -2.48
CA ALA A 68 10.49 8.80 -1.69
C ALA A 68 10.05 9.56 -0.42
N SER A 69 10.59 9.18 0.73
CA SER A 69 10.22 9.75 2.03
C SER A 69 11.34 9.59 3.05
N ASP A 70 11.25 10.34 4.15
CA ASP A 70 12.16 10.15 5.28
C ASP A 70 11.85 8.80 5.95
N TYR A 71 12.76 7.85 5.75
CA TYR A 71 12.61 6.45 6.11
C TYR A 71 13.71 6.08 7.10
N ALA A 72 13.35 5.36 8.16
CA ALA A 72 14.32 4.82 9.09
C ALA A 72 15.02 3.62 8.46
N GLU A 73 16.30 3.78 8.09
CA GLU A 73 17.08 2.72 7.47
C GLU A 73 16.99 1.37 8.22
N ARG A 74 17.00 0.28 7.44
CA ARG A 74 17.00 -1.13 7.84
C ARG A 74 15.65 -1.74 8.24
N TYR A 75 14.56 -0.97 8.24
CA TYR A 75 13.22 -1.52 8.48
C TYR A 75 12.48 -1.82 7.17
N PRO A 76 11.91 -3.02 6.97
CA PRO A 76 11.08 -3.26 5.81
C PRO A 76 9.75 -2.52 5.93
N VAL A 77 9.12 -2.24 4.80
CA VAL A 77 7.69 -1.89 4.75
C VAL A 77 6.88 -3.17 4.82
N ILE A 78 5.89 -3.21 5.71
CA ILE A 78 4.97 -4.34 5.84
C ILE A 78 3.64 -3.96 5.20
N ILE A 79 3.13 -4.80 4.32
CA ILE A 79 1.86 -4.59 3.61
C ILE A 79 0.93 -5.75 3.93
N GLN A 80 -0.28 -5.45 4.35
CA GLN A 80 -1.31 -6.43 4.68
C GLN A 80 -2.60 -6.14 3.92
N PHE A 81 -3.16 -7.14 3.25
CA PHE A 81 -4.48 -7.03 2.63
C PHE A 81 -5.52 -7.75 3.48
N TYR A 82 -6.67 -7.11 3.63
CA TYR A 82 -7.81 -7.61 4.38
C TYR A 82 -9.03 -7.67 3.47
N LYS A 83 -9.81 -8.75 3.59
CA LYS A 83 -11.14 -8.86 2.98
C LYS A 83 -12.17 -8.92 4.10
N GLY A 84 -12.91 -7.82 4.29
CA GLY A 84 -13.59 -7.59 5.56
C GLY A 84 -12.56 -7.46 6.70
N ASP A 85 -12.73 -8.23 7.77
CA ASP A 85 -11.84 -8.22 8.92
C ASP A 85 -10.73 -9.29 8.87
N GLU A 86 -10.72 -10.13 7.83
CA GLU A 86 -9.77 -11.24 7.71
C GLU A 86 -8.50 -10.83 6.94
N PRO A 87 -7.29 -11.05 7.50
CA PRO A 87 -6.05 -10.86 6.76
C PRO A 87 -5.87 -12.00 5.75
N VAL A 88 -5.81 -11.65 4.47
CA VAL A 88 -5.71 -12.65 3.37
C VAL A 88 -4.36 -12.64 2.67
N HIS A 89 -3.56 -11.60 2.88
CA HIS A 89 -2.24 -11.49 2.26
C HIS A 89 -1.31 -10.61 3.08
N ILE A 90 -0.04 -11.01 3.21
CA ILE A 90 0.99 -10.25 3.91
C ILE A 90 2.28 -10.27 3.09
N ALA A 91 2.92 -9.12 2.97
CA ALA A 91 4.21 -8.96 2.32
C ALA A 91 5.15 -8.06 3.12
N GLN A 92 6.45 -8.29 2.96
CA GLN A 92 7.51 -7.41 3.44
C GLN A 92 8.34 -6.95 2.25
N VAL A 93 8.60 -5.65 2.15
CA VAL A 93 9.35 -5.05 1.05
C VAL A 93 10.49 -4.20 1.58
N LYS A 94 11.67 -4.41 1.00
CA LYS A 94 12.83 -3.59 1.29
C LYS A 94 12.61 -2.18 0.73
N VAL A 95 12.93 -1.18 1.53
CA VAL A 95 12.92 0.22 1.12
C VAL A 95 14.21 0.55 0.37
N LYS A 96 14.11 1.32 -0.71
CA LYS A 96 15.26 1.82 -1.47
C LYS A 96 15.98 2.92 -0.68
N GLY A 97 17.18 3.30 -1.13
CA GLY A 97 17.99 4.33 -0.46
C GLY A 97 17.34 5.72 -0.41
N ASP A 98 16.36 5.98 -1.27
CA ASP A 98 15.56 7.21 -1.28
C ASP A 98 14.27 7.12 -0.44
N GLY A 99 14.06 6.02 0.28
CA GLY A 99 12.85 5.81 1.08
C GLY A 99 11.64 5.28 0.29
N SER A 100 11.75 5.12 -1.04
CA SER A 100 10.66 4.57 -1.86
C SER A 100 10.59 3.04 -1.81
N TYR A 101 9.41 2.48 -2.12
CA TYR A 101 9.22 1.03 -2.18
C TYR A 101 8.17 0.63 -3.23
N GLU A 102 8.28 -0.59 -3.74
CA GLU A 102 7.31 -1.18 -4.66
C GLU A 102 7.12 -2.66 -4.32
N TYR A 103 5.87 -3.05 -4.04
CA TYR A 103 5.47 -4.44 -3.91
C TYR A 103 4.62 -4.84 -5.12
N LYS A 104 5.05 -5.87 -5.87
CA LYS A 104 4.26 -6.44 -6.98
C LYS A 104 3.65 -7.77 -6.57
N PHE A 105 2.39 -8.00 -6.90
CA PHE A 105 1.67 -9.24 -6.60
C PHE A 105 0.84 -9.70 -7.80
N ARG A 106 0.65 -11.02 -7.92
CA ARG A 106 -0.20 -11.61 -8.96
C ARG A 106 -1.67 -11.45 -8.57
N ILE A 107 -2.47 -10.95 -9.50
CA ILE A 107 -3.93 -10.90 -9.37
C ILE A 107 -4.56 -12.19 -9.92
N ARG A 108 -3.94 -12.75 -10.97
CA ARG A 108 -4.39 -13.97 -11.66
C ARG A 108 -3.27 -14.99 -11.77
N ASN A 109 -3.64 -16.26 -11.74
CA ASN A 109 -2.76 -17.37 -12.05
C ASN A 109 -3.38 -18.28 -13.12
N VAL A 110 -2.56 -19.11 -13.75
CA VAL A 110 -3.03 -20.22 -14.59
C VAL A 110 -2.89 -21.50 -13.77
N ASP A 111 -3.99 -22.22 -13.62
CA ASP A 111 -3.98 -23.57 -13.06
C ASP A 111 -3.28 -24.50 -14.05
N GLN A 112 -2.10 -25.02 -13.66
CA GLN A 112 -1.27 -25.87 -14.52
C GLN A 112 -1.89 -27.25 -14.80
N THR A 113 -2.96 -27.62 -14.10
CA THR A 113 -3.67 -28.90 -14.30
C THR A 113 -4.89 -28.77 -15.21
N THR A 114 -5.52 -27.59 -15.23
CA THR A 114 -6.74 -27.36 -16.03
C THR A 114 -6.57 -26.35 -17.15
N ASP A 115 -5.40 -25.69 -17.23
CA ASP A 115 -5.10 -24.54 -18.10
C ASP A 115 -6.08 -23.37 -17.96
N LYS A 116 -6.85 -23.32 -16.86
CA LYS A 116 -7.82 -22.26 -16.60
C LYS A 116 -7.17 -21.10 -15.86
N ILE A 117 -7.62 -19.90 -16.20
CA ILE A 117 -7.29 -18.69 -15.43
C ILE A 117 -8.07 -18.72 -14.12
N VAL A 118 -7.37 -18.51 -13.01
CA VAL A 118 -7.93 -18.41 -11.67
C VAL A 118 -7.59 -17.04 -11.09
N ASP A 119 -8.60 -16.34 -10.60
CA ASP A 119 -8.44 -15.08 -9.88
C ASP A 119 -7.94 -15.36 -8.45
N ILE A 120 -6.78 -14.80 -8.08
CA ILE A 120 -6.24 -14.83 -6.71
C ILE A 120 -6.86 -13.72 -5.87
N PHE A 121 -7.06 -12.54 -6.47
CA PHE A 121 -7.67 -11.39 -5.83
C PHE A 121 -8.83 -10.86 -6.67
N GLU A 122 -9.94 -10.52 -6.00
CA GLU A 122 -11.15 -10.00 -6.63
C GLU A 122 -11.98 -9.19 -5.61
N GLY A 123 -12.51 -8.05 -6.06
CA GLY A 123 -13.34 -7.16 -5.27
C GLY A 123 -12.55 -6.20 -4.39
N LYS A 124 -13.20 -5.75 -3.30
CA LYS A 124 -12.66 -4.72 -2.40
C LYS A 124 -11.83 -5.33 -1.28
N TYR A 125 -10.70 -4.68 -1.02
CA TYR A 125 -9.77 -5.02 0.05
C TYR A 125 -9.40 -3.76 0.83
N THR A 126 -9.18 -3.91 2.14
CA THR A 126 -8.50 -2.91 2.95
C THR A 126 -7.01 -3.24 2.97
N VAL A 127 -6.18 -2.27 2.61
CA VAL A 127 -4.73 -2.40 2.61
C VAL A 127 -4.16 -1.60 3.78
N LYS A 128 -3.42 -2.27 4.65
CA LYS A 128 -2.68 -1.64 5.75
C LYS A 128 -1.19 -1.67 5.42
N ILE A 129 -0.56 -0.52 5.42
CA ILE A 129 0.86 -0.34 5.13
C ILE A 129 1.51 0.18 6.39
N PHE A 130 2.59 -0.46 6.81
CA PHE A 130 3.37 -0.07 7.98
C PHE A 130 4.79 0.29 7.54
N ARG A 131 5.23 1.49 7.90
CA ARG A 131 6.58 1.97 7.66
C ARG A 131 7.17 2.54 8.95
N VAL A 132 8.47 2.38 9.14
CA VAL A 132 9.19 3.07 10.21
C VAL A 132 9.78 4.36 9.65
N ILE A 133 9.47 5.48 10.29
CA ILE A 133 9.95 6.82 9.92
C ILE A 133 10.77 7.41 11.06
N HIS A 134 11.66 8.34 10.74
CA HIS A 134 12.29 9.18 11.76
C HIS A 134 11.26 10.10 12.40
N ASN A 135 11.48 10.42 13.67
CA ASN A 135 10.70 11.45 14.33
C ASN A 135 11.08 12.81 13.74
N THR A 136 10.09 13.64 13.45
CA THR A 136 10.27 14.96 12.80
C THR A 136 11.11 15.94 13.64
N SER A 137 11.48 15.58 14.87
CA SER A 137 12.27 16.39 15.80
C SER A 137 13.79 16.28 15.63
N ASP A 138 14.30 15.38 14.78
CA ASP A 138 15.74 15.26 14.49
C ASP A 138 16.25 16.28 13.45
N ARG A 139 15.42 17.27 13.09
CA ARG A 139 15.80 18.42 12.24
C ARG A 139 16.20 19.60 13.12
N ILE A 140 17.34 19.51 13.79
CA ILE A 140 18.03 20.65 14.45
C ILE A 140 19.39 20.83 13.80
#